data_AF-D6E804-F1
#
_entry.id   AF-D6E804-F1
#
_cell.length_a   1.000
_cell.length_b   1.000
_cell.length_c   1.000
_cell.angle_alpha   90.00
_cell.angle_beta   90.00
_cell.angle_gamma   90.00
#
_symmetry.space_group_name_H-M   'P 1'
#
loop_
_entity.id
_entity.type
_entity.pdbx_description
1 polymer ?
#
loop_
_entity_poly.entity_id
_entity_poly.type
_entity_poly.pdbx_seq_one_letter_code
_entity_poly.pdbx_strand_id
1 'polypeptide(L)'
;MSDISRRSFMRNAAIGAATVGTLGLMAGCAPKQEEPAPQANADAPADGATAYVLDPKTMPDATTASNFNVVEESATAVGTTLENLKTAIEGETGATTKYAAWAKVAEKAGYDHIARLFTCTSDAEKIHIELEYKLVQKLDPGYEKPEPPEVPEHTVDLNLIAGANGEIYETSDMYPSFIKVAQEEQNNEAVQVFTRAKLAEAYHAERYLDAYNTIDTPTDDKYYLCPICGYIHKGENFTACPICLAPKASFKEY
;
A
#
# COMPACT_ATOMS: atom_id res chain seq x y z
N MET A 1 -4.21 -12.28 27.40
CA MET A 1 -3.27 -11.13 27.49
C MET A 1 -3.97 -9.98 26.81
N SER A 2 -4.25 -8.93 27.56
CA SER A 2 -5.16 -7.84 27.18
C SER A 2 -4.65 -7.08 25.95
N ASP A 3 -5.54 -6.89 24.96
CA ASP A 3 -5.35 -6.02 23.79
C ASP A 3 -5.10 -4.57 24.23
N ILE A 4 -3.84 -4.26 24.51
CA ILE A 4 -3.38 -2.88 24.61
C ILE A 4 -3.10 -2.42 23.18
N SER A 5 -4.14 -1.95 22.49
CA SER A 5 -3.97 -1.20 21.24
C SER A 5 -3.10 0.05 21.51
N ARG A 6 -2.26 0.48 20.56
CA ARG A 6 -1.50 1.75 20.64
C ARG A 6 -2.35 2.92 21.11
N ARG A 7 -3.61 2.98 20.65
CA ARG A 7 -4.58 4.01 21.05
C ARG A 7 -4.99 3.93 22.53
N SER A 8 -5.11 2.72 23.08
CA SER A 8 -5.41 2.51 24.51
C SER A 8 -4.24 2.92 25.40
N PHE A 9 -3.00 2.69 24.95
CA PHE A 9 -1.80 3.13 25.64
C PHE A 9 -1.69 4.66 25.66
N MET A 10 -1.91 5.33 24.51
CA MET A 10 -1.86 6.80 24.43
C MET A 10 -3.03 7.47 25.17
N ARG A 11 -4.24 6.93 25.14
CA ARG A 11 -5.36 7.42 25.96
C ARG A 11 -5.03 7.37 27.45
N ASN A 12 -4.43 6.28 27.92
CA ASN A 12 -4.04 6.15 29.32
C ASN A 12 -2.84 7.06 29.68
N ALA A 13 -1.91 7.30 28.74
CA ALA A 13 -0.81 8.23 28.93
C ALA A 13 -1.29 9.70 29.05
N ALA A 14 -2.29 10.11 28.26
CA ALA A 14 -2.87 11.45 28.32
C ALA A 14 -3.63 11.72 29.64
N ILE A 15 -4.19 10.68 30.27
CA ILE A 15 -4.89 10.79 31.56
C ILE A 15 -3.89 10.88 32.73
N GLY A 16 -2.67 10.33 32.59
CA GLY A 16 -1.65 10.31 33.63
C GLY A 16 -0.89 11.64 33.85
N ALA A 17 -0.99 12.62 32.94
CA ALA A 17 -0.22 13.86 33.01
C ALA A 17 -0.87 15.00 33.82
N ALA A 18 -2.08 14.79 34.37
CA ALA A 18 -2.86 15.89 34.97
C ALA A 18 -2.68 16.07 36.49
N THR A 19 -1.91 15.24 37.20
CA THR A 19 -1.78 15.39 38.68
C THR A 19 -0.42 14.98 39.22
N VAL A 20 0.57 15.88 39.20
CA VAL A 20 1.60 15.94 40.27
C VAL A 20 1.94 17.41 40.52
N GLY A 21 1.34 17.97 41.57
CA GLY A 21 1.73 19.26 42.13
C GLY A 21 2.99 19.13 42.98
N THR A 22 3.84 20.16 42.87
CA THR A 22 4.69 20.75 43.92
C THR A 22 5.16 19.85 45.06
N LEU A 23 6.44 19.44 45.02
CA LEU A 23 7.29 19.35 46.21
C LEU A 23 8.73 19.63 45.81
N GLY A 24 9.30 20.72 46.35
CA GLY A 24 10.71 21.04 46.20
C GLY A 24 11.58 20.28 47.19
N LEU A 25 12.79 19.89 46.79
CA LEU A 25 13.91 19.65 47.71
C LEU A 25 15.26 19.69 46.96
N MET A 26 16.06 20.67 47.38
CA MET A 26 17.52 20.73 47.52
C MET A 26 18.44 20.60 46.29
N ALA A 27 19.13 21.72 46.05
CA ALA A 27 20.24 21.90 45.14
C ALA A 27 21.51 21.16 45.60
N GLY A 28 22.07 20.34 44.73
CA GLY A 28 23.46 19.91 44.77
C GLY A 28 24.22 20.54 43.60
N CYS A 29 25.24 21.35 43.89
CA CYS A 29 26.08 21.99 42.89
C CYS A 29 26.95 20.96 42.15
N ALA A 30 26.70 20.78 40.85
CA ALA A 30 27.66 20.22 39.90
C ALA A 30 28.06 21.32 38.90
N PRO A 31 29.33 21.38 38.44
CA PRO A 31 29.76 22.41 37.49
C PRO A 31 29.06 22.21 36.14
N LYS A 32 28.48 23.28 35.59
CA LYS A 32 27.88 23.30 34.25
C LYS A 32 28.96 23.00 33.22
N GLN A 33 28.79 21.92 32.45
CA GLN A 33 29.42 21.83 31.14
C GLN A 33 28.60 22.70 30.19
N GLU A 34 29.24 23.67 29.54
CA GLU A 34 28.64 24.43 28.45
C GLU A 34 28.39 23.48 27.27
N GLU A 35 27.11 23.19 26.99
CA GLU A 35 26.72 22.69 25.68
C GLU A 35 26.98 23.81 24.66
N PRO A 36 27.68 23.53 23.55
CA PRO A 36 27.87 24.52 22.51
C PRO A 36 26.50 24.88 21.91
N ALA A 37 26.25 26.18 21.75
CA ALA A 37 25.06 26.69 21.11
C ALA A 37 24.85 26.00 19.74
N PRO A 38 23.60 25.63 19.38
CA PRO A 38 23.34 25.08 18.06
C PRO A 38 23.77 26.10 17.02
N GLN A 39 24.78 25.74 16.24
CA GLN A 39 25.20 26.54 15.09
C GLN A 39 24.04 26.53 14.09
N ALA A 40 23.40 27.68 13.94
CA ALA A 40 22.46 27.91 12.86
C ALA A 40 23.21 27.72 11.55
N ASN A 41 22.92 26.64 10.84
CA ASN A 41 23.36 26.45 9.47
C ASN A 41 22.62 27.51 8.64
N ALA A 42 23.33 28.56 8.24
CA ALA A 42 22.79 29.71 7.51
C ALA A 42 22.47 29.41 6.03
N ASP A 43 22.39 28.13 5.65
CA ASP A 43 22.08 27.66 4.30
C ASP A 43 20.83 26.76 4.25
N ALA A 44 19.97 26.79 5.27
CA ALA A 44 18.64 26.20 5.16
C ALA A 44 17.83 27.02 4.13
N PRO A 45 17.45 26.45 2.97
CA PRO A 45 16.56 27.16 2.06
C PRO A 45 15.24 27.36 2.80
N ALA A 46 14.77 28.61 2.83
CA ALA A 46 13.47 28.94 3.40
C ALA A 46 12.40 28.01 2.80
N ASP A 47 11.58 27.45 3.69
CA ASP A 47 10.49 26.50 3.42
C ASP A 47 9.46 27.06 2.43
N GLY A 48 9.83 27.05 1.16
CA GLY A 48 8.96 27.19 0.00
C GLY A 48 8.85 25.83 -0.65
N ALA A 49 8.37 24.83 0.08
CA ALA A 49 8.05 23.53 -0.48
C ALA A 49 6.89 23.71 -1.47
N THR A 50 7.21 24.00 -2.72
CA THR A 50 6.28 23.76 -3.83
C THR A 50 5.87 22.29 -3.72
N ALA A 51 4.60 22.02 -3.42
CA ALA A 51 4.09 20.66 -3.33
C ALA A 51 4.49 19.91 -4.61
N TYR A 52 5.22 18.81 -4.49
CA TYR A 52 5.61 17.99 -5.63
C TYR A 52 4.34 17.46 -6.31
N VAL A 53 4.15 17.78 -7.59
CA VAL A 53 3.05 17.28 -8.39
C VAL A 53 3.56 16.13 -9.25
N LEU A 54 2.97 14.94 -9.10
CA LEU A 54 3.29 13.77 -9.91
C LEU A 54 2.77 13.95 -11.35
N ASP A 55 3.69 14.06 -12.32
CA ASP A 55 3.39 14.35 -13.72
C ASP A 55 4.15 13.40 -14.68
N PRO A 56 3.71 12.14 -14.80
CA PRO A 56 4.40 11.11 -15.57
C PRO A 56 4.29 11.38 -17.08
N LYS A 57 5.39 11.11 -17.81
CA LYS A 57 5.47 11.32 -19.28
C LYS A 57 5.50 10.04 -20.10
N THR A 58 5.85 8.92 -19.46
CA THR A 58 6.02 7.62 -20.10
C THR A 58 5.43 6.53 -19.21
N MET A 59 4.98 5.44 -19.82
CA MET A 59 4.62 4.24 -19.07
C MET A 59 5.89 3.46 -18.68
N PRO A 60 5.98 2.88 -17.47
CA PRO A 60 7.07 1.99 -17.10
C PRO A 60 7.09 0.75 -17.99
N ASP A 61 8.28 0.32 -18.40
CA ASP A 61 8.49 -0.86 -19.23
C ASP A 61 9.21 -1.93 -18.41
N ALA A 62 8.58 -3.11 -18.29
CA ALA A 62 9.11 -4.24 -17.52
C ALA A 62 10.49 -4.73 -18.00
N THR A 63 10.88 -4.45 -19.24
CA THR A 63 12.18 -4.84 -19.79
C THR A 63 13.31 -3.88 -19.43
N THR A 64 12.99 -2.64 -19.04
CA THR A 64 13.99 -1.58 -18.77
C THR A 64 13.92 -1.01 -17.37
N ALA A 65 12.79 -1.15 -16.67
CA ALA A 65 12.61 -0.67 -15.32
C ALA A 65 13.40 -1.55 -14.32
N SER A 66 14.10 -0.90 -13.39
CA SER A 66 15.05 -1.55 -12.48
C SER A 66 14.40 -2.31 -11.31
N ASN A 67 13.09 -2.21 -11.12
CA ASN A 67 12.35 -2.78 -9.99
C ASN A 67 11.50 -4.00 -10.36
N PHE A 68 11.85 -4.72 -11.43
CA PHE A 68 11.16 -5.93 -11.91
C PHE A 68 11.90 -7.24 -11.58
N ASN A 69 12.99 -7.16 -10.81
CA ASN A 69 13.71 -8.36 -10.39
C ASN A 69 12.86 -9.17 -9.41
N VAL A 70 12.91 -10.49 -9.55
CA VAL A 70 12.40 -11.44 -8.55
C VAL A 70 13.36 -11.46 -7.36
N VAL A 71 12.84 -11.54 -6.14
CA VAL A 71 13.65 -11.84 -4.95
C VAL A 71 14.44 -13.16 -5.12
N GLU A 72 15.63 -13.26 -4.52
CA GLU A 72 16.52 -14.41 -4.70
C GLU A 72 15.90 -15.74 -4.19
N GLU A 73 15.27 -15.69 -3.02
CA GLU A 73 14.58 -16.83 -2.41
C GLU A 73 13.06 -16.71 -2.61
N SER A 74 12.63 -16.82 -3.87
CA SER A 74 11.21 -16.76 -4.24
C SER A 74 10.38 -17.82 -3.52
N ALA A 75 9.28 -17.39 -2.92
CA ALA A 75 8.24 -18.23 -2.33
C ALA A 75 7.15 -18.60 -3.35
N THR A 76 7.21 -18.08 -4.58
CA THR A 76 6.20 -18.27 -5.61
C THR A 76 6.43 -19.56 -6.37
N ALA A 77 5.42 -20.44 -6.36
CA ALA A 77 5.38 -21.56 -7.28
C ALA A 77 5.03 -21.06 -8.69
N VAL A 78 5.88 -21.35 -9.68
CA VAL A 78 5.67 -20.96 -11.07
C VAL A 78 5.25 -22.15 -11.93
N GLY A 79 4.19 -21.98 -12.71
CA GLY A 79 3.75 -22.89 -13.77
C GLY A 79 3.77 -22.21 -15.13
N THR A 80 2.97 -22.70 -16.07
CA THR A 80 2.70 -22.02 -17.37
C THR A 80 2.06 -20.65 -17.15
N THR A 81 2.09 -19.76 -18.14
CA THR A 81 1.41 -18.44 -18.02
C THR A 81 -0.08 -18.58 -17.69
N LEU A 82 -0.76 -19.60 -18.22
CA LEU A 82 -2.17 -19.85 -17.90
C LEU A 82 -2.36 -20.25 -16.43
N GLU A 83 -1.52 -21.13 -15.90
CA GLU A 83 -1.55 -21.51 -14.49
C GLU A 83 -1.24 -20.32 -13.60
N ASN A 84 -0.24 -19.52 -13.96
CA ASN A 84 0.15 -18.31 -13.22
C ASN A 84 -0.97 -17.27 -13.19
N LEU A 85 -1.68 -17.05 -14.31
CA LEU A 85 -2.85 -16.16 -14.35
C LEU A 85 -3.95 -16.64 -13.40
N LYS A 86 -4.20 -17.95 -13.32
CA LYS A 86 -5.20 -18.52 -12.41
C LYS A 86 -4.77 -18.38 -10.95
N THR A 87 -3.48 -18.58 -10.66
CA THR A 87 -2.89 -18.36 -9.33
C THR A 87 -2.99 -16.90 -8.91
N ALA A 88 -2.70 -15.95 -9.82
CA ALA A 88 -2.85 -14.52 -9.55
C ALA A 88 -4.32 -14.17 -9.22
N ILE A 89 -5.28 -14.64 -10.03
CA ILE A 89 -6.71 -14.44 -9.76
C ILE A 89 -7.13 -14.99 -8.38
N GLU A 90 -6.57 -16.14 -7.96
CA GLU A 90 -6.82 -16.69 -6.63
C GLU A 90 -6.26 -15.81 -5.51
N GLY A 91 -5.02 -15.35 -5.66
CA GLY A 91 -4.38 -14.39 -4.75
C GLY A 91 -5.19 -13.11 -4.62
N GLU A 92 -5.54 -12.49 -5.74
CA GLU A 92 -6.28 -11.24 -5.83
C GLU A 92 -7.72 -11.37 -5.31
N THR A 93 -8.34 -12.53 -5.50
CA THR A 93 -9.65 -12.83 -4.88
C THR A 93 -9.54 -12.85 -3.36
N GLY A 94 -8.45 -13.42 -2.84
CA GLY A 94 -8.11 -13.35 -1.43
C GLY A 94 -7.87 -11.93 -0.94
N ALA A 95 -7.07 -11.14 -1.66
CA ALA A 95 -6.75 -9.75 -1.32
C ALA A 95 -7.99 -8.86 -1.34
N THR A 96 -8.79 -8.91 -2.41
CA THR A 96 -10.10 -8.24 -2.54
C THR A 96 -10.97 -8.48 -1.30
N THR A 97 -11.07 -9.75 -0.89
CA THR A 97 -11.93 -10.18 0.22
C THR A 97 -11.39 -9.71 1.57
N LYS A 98 -10.08 -9.86 1.80
CA LYS A 98 -9.40 -9.37 3.01
C LYS A 98 -9.59 -7.88 3.18
N TYR A 99 -9.29 -7.08 2.15
CA TYR A 99 -9.35 -5.62 2.23
C TYR A 99 -10.79 -5.12 2.41
N ALA A 100 -11.77 -5.72 1.74
CA ALA A 100 -13.18 -5.39 1.98
C ALA A 100 -13.62 -5.67 3.44
N ALA A 101 -13.14 -6.75 4.04
CA ALA A 101 -13.43 -7.08 5.43
C ALA A 101 -12.70 -6.14 6.40
N TRP A 102 -11.42 -5.84 6.15
CA TRP A 102 -10.61 -4.96 7.00
C TRP A 102 -11.05 -3.50 6.92
N ALA A 103 -11.63 -3.05 5.80
CA ALA A 103 -12.30 -1.76 5.72
C ALA A 103 -13.40 -1.63 6.79
N LYS A 104 -14.22 -2.67 6.98
CA LYS A 104 -15.28 -2.69 8.01
C LYS A 104 -14.70 -2.72 9.43
N VAL A 105 -13.56 -3.39 9.62
CA VAL A 105 -12.86 -3.38 10.91
C VAL A 105 -12.35 -1.96 11.23
N ALA A 106 -11.75 -1.28 10.25
CA ALA A 106 -11.26 0.08 10.39
C ALA A 106 -12.39 1.08 10.68
N GLU A 107 -13.51 0.97 9.96
CA GLU A 107 -14.71 1.79 10.20
C GLU A 107 -15.24 1.61 11.63
N LYS A 108 -15.41 0.36 12.09
CA LYS A 108 -15.86 0.07 13.46
C LYS A 108 -14.90 0.59 14.55
N ALA A 109 -13.61 0.66 14.24
CA ALA A 109 -12.58 1.18 15.14
C ALA A 109 -12.42 2.72 15.06
N GLY A 110 -13.19 3.39 14.18
CA GLY A 110 -13.18 4.84 14.00
C GLY A 110 -11.99 5.36 13.19
N TYR A 111 -11.46 4.55 12.28
CA TYR A 111 -10.38 4.89 11.34
C TYR A 111 -10.94 5.05 9.92
N ASP A 112 -11.84 6.03 9.73
CA ASP A 112 -12.57 6.22 8.47
C ASP A 112 -11.65 6.41 7.25
N HIS A 113 -10.50 7.07 7.42
CA HIS A 113 -9.51 7.24 6.37
C HIS A 113 -8.85 5.91 5.94
N ILE A 114 -8.55 5.02 6.89
CA ILE A 114 -8.03 3.68 6.59
C ILE A 114 -9.13 2.79 6.00
N ALA A 115 -10.38 2.95 6.45
CA ALA A 115 -11.52 2.25 5.84
C ALA A 115 -11.66 2.61 4.35
N ARG A 116 -11.50 3.90 4.00
CA ARG A 116 -11.46 4.35 2.59
C ARG A 116 -10.30 3.73 1.83
N LEU A 117 -9.10 3.71 2.41
CA LEU A 117 -7.93 3.08 1.78
C LEU A 117 -8.19 1.60 1.48
N PHE A 118 -8.59 0.80 2.48
CA PHE A 118 -8.88 -0.62 2.27
C PHE A 118 -10.01 -0.85 1.23
N THR A 119 -11.02 0.01 1.20
CA THR A 119 -12.08 -0.07 0.18
C THR A 119 -11.56 0.25 -1.22
N CYS A 120 -10.69 1.26 -1.32
CA CYS A 120 -10.04 1.67 -2.56
C CYS A 120 -9.14 0.54 -3.09
N THR A 121 -8.31 -0.06 -2.23
CA THR A 121 -7.44 -1.20 -2.57
C THR A 121 -8.23 -2.46 -2.90
N SER A 122 -9.32 -2.77 -2.19
CA SER A 122 -10.23 -3.86 -2.56
C SER A 122 -10.84 -3.68 -3.97
N ASP A 123 -11.11 -2.44 -4.37
CA ASP A 123 -11.58 -2.15 -5.74
C ASP A 123 -10.43 -2.14 -6.76
N ALA A 124 -9.19 -1.87 -6.35
CA ALA A 124 -8.00 -2.04 -7.18
C ALA A 124 -7.79 -3.51 -7.56
N GLU A 125 -7.91 -4.43 -6.59
CA GLU A 125 -7.66 -5.86 -6.84
C GLU A 125 -8.72 -6.46 -7.76
N LYS A 126 -9.96 -5.95 -7.69
CA LYS A 126 -10.99 -6.30 -8.68
C LYS A 126 -10.59 -5.91 -10.11
N ILE A 127 -9.87 -4.79 -10.29
CA ILE A 127 -9.37 -4.39 -11.60
C ILE A 127 -8.32 -5.39 -12.09
N HIS A 128 -7.40 -5.86 -11.23
CA HIS A 128 -6.42 -6.89 -11.62
C HIS A 128 -7.11 -8.20 -11.99
N ILE A 129 -8.02 -8.70 -11.14
CA ILE A 129 -8.86 -9.88 -11.44
C ILE A 129 -9.55 -9.72 -12.79
N GLU A 130 -10.13 -8.55 -13.08
CA GLU A 130 -10.78 -8.32 -14.36
C GLU A 130 -9.83 -8.36 -15.56
N LEU A 131 -8.62 -7.81 -15.43
CA LEU A 131 -7.60 -7.84 -16.49
C LEU A 131 -7.12 -9.26 -16.75
N GLU A 132 -6.80 -9.99 -15.68
CA GLU A 132 -6.30 -11.36 -15.72
C GLU A 132 -7.38 -12.33 -16.20
N TYR A 133 -8.57 -12.24 -15.64
CA TYR A 133 -9.69 -13.11 -16.01
C TYR A 133 -10.08 -12.94 -17.48
N LYS A 134 -10.06 -11.72 -18.02
CA LYS A 134 -10.28 -11.49 -19.46
C LYS A 134 -9.26 -12.25 -20.32
N LEU A 135 -8.01 -12.34 -19.88
CA LEU A 135 -6.99 -13.10 -20.60
C LEU A 135 -7.18 -14.61 -20.39
N VAL A 136 -7.47 -15.06 -19.17
CA VAL A 136 -7.79 -16.47 -18.90
C VAL A 136 -8.97 -16.93 -19.73
N GLN A 137 -10.05 -16.16 -19.85
CA GLN A 137 -11.21 -16.52 -20.68
C GLN A 137 -10.88 -16.71 -22.16
N LYS A 138 -9.82 -16.07 -22.69
CA LYS A 138 -9.34 -16.31 -24.07
C LYS A 138 -8.61 -17.66 -24.19
N LEU A 139 -7.90 -18.06 -23.14
CA LEU A 139 -7.03 -19.25 -23.11
C LEU A 139 -7.76 -20.51 -22.62
N ASP A 140 -8.69 -20.33 -21.69
CA ASP A 140 -9.54 -21.34 -21.05
C ASP A 140 -10.94 -20.76 -20.77
N PRO A 141 -11.84 -20.79 -21.77
CA PRO A 141 -13.18 -20.22 -21.64
C PRO A 141 -14.07 -20.87 -20.57
N GLY A 142 -13.70 -22.07 -20.10
CA GLY A 142 -14.44 -22.80 -19.06
C GLY A 142 -14.02 -22.44 -17.64
N TYR A 143 -13.04 -21.56 -17.47
CA TYR A 143 -12.54 -21.19 -16.15
C TYR A 143 -13.55 -20.31 -15.39
N GLU A 144 -13.84 -20.73 -14.15
CA GLU A 144 -14.60 -19.97 -13.17
C GLU A 144 -13.66 -19.39 -12.12
N LYS A 145 -13.93 -18.15 -11.69
CA LYS A 145 -13.14 -17.51 -10.63
C LYS A 145 -13.33 -18.27 -9.31
N PRO A 146 -12.29 -18.34 -8.47
CA PRO A 146 -12.37 -19.05 -7.20
C PRO A 146 -13.32 -18.34 -6.22
N GLU A 147 -13.77 -19.09 -5.22
CA GLU A 147 -14.57 -18.54 -4.13
C GLU A 147 -13.71 -17.71 -3.15
N PRO A 148 -14.27 -16.64 -2.57
CA PRO A 148 -13.60 -15.87 -1.52
C PRO A 148 -13.16 -16.75 -0.33
N PRO A 149 -11.91 -16.61 0.15
CA PRO A 149 -11.45 -17.33 1.33
C PRO A 149 -12.02 -16.72 2.61
N GLU A 150 -11.91 -17.45 3.73
CA GLU A 150 -12.14 -16.89 5.06
C GLU A 150 -11.09 -15.80 5.38
N VAL A 151 -11.53 -14.73 6.05
CA VAL A 151 -10.66 -13.61 6.42
C VAL A 151 -10.35 -13.65 7.92
N PRO A 152 -9.07 -13.66 8.32
CA PRO A 152 -8.71 -13.60 9.74
C PRO A 152 -9.01 -12.21 10.34
N GLU A 153 -9.40 -12.20 11.60
CA GLU A 153 -9.66 -10.97 12.36
C GLU A 153 -8.37 -10.46 13.04
N HIS A 154 -7.98 -9.22 12.75
CA HIS A 154 -6.91 -8.52 13.47
C HIS A 154 -7.28 -7.06 13.76
N THR A 155 -6.47 -6.39 14.58
CA THR A 155 -6.53 -4.95 14.79
C THR A 155 -6.11 -4.19 13.51
N VAL A 156 -6.53 -2.93 13.40
CA VAL A 156 -6.33 -2.11 12.17
C VAL A 156 -4.85 -1.96 11.80
N ASP A 157 -3.98 -1.75 12.78
CA ASP A 157 -2.53 -1.65 12.58
C ASP A 157 -1.92 -2.96 12.07
N LEU A 158 -2.36 -4.11 12.59
CA LEU A 158 -1.93 -5.42 12.11
C LEU A 158 -2.48 -5.72 10.71
N ASN A 159 -3.71 -5.30 10.39
CA ASN A 159 -4.28 -5.42 9.04
C ASN A 159 -3.48 -4.60 8.02
N LEU A 160 -3.03 -3.39 8.38
CA LEU A 160 -2.19 -2.56 7.49
C LEU A 160 -0.85 -3.24 7.20
N ILE A 161 -0.20 -3.80 8.22
CA ILE A 161 1.07 -4.53 8.06
C ILE A 161 0.86 -5.84 7.28
N ALA A 162 -0.21 -6.57 7.55
CA ALA A 162 -0.54 -7.78 6.80
C ALA A 162 -0.82 -7.49 5.32
N GLY A 163 -1.55 -6.40 5.03
CA GLY A 163 -1.75 -5.89 3.68
C GLY A 163 -0.42 -5.54 3.02
N ALA A 164 0.37 -4.65 3.63
CA ALA A 164 1.67 -4.26 3.10
C ALA A 164 2.60 -5.45 2.81
N ASN A 165 2.61 -6.48 3.66
CA ASN A 165 3.41 -7.69 3.43
C ASN A 165 2.90 -8.51 2.23
N GLY A 166 1.58 -8.61 2.04
CA GLY A 166 0.98 -9.21 0.85
C GLY A 166 1.39 -8.47 -0.41
N GLU A 167 1.16 -7.15 -0.43
CA GLU A 167 1.55 -6.27 -1.53
C GLU A 167 3.04 -6.36 -1.88
N ILE A 168 3.92 -6.40 -0.87
CA ILE A 168 5.36 -6.55 -1.08
C ILE A 168 5.69 -7.90 -1.70
N TYR A 169 5.09 -8.99 -1.22
CA TYR A 169 5.24 -10.30 -1.84
C TYR A 169 4.79 -10.26 -3.31
N GLU A 170 3.65 -9.63 -3.60
CA GLU A 170 3.10 -9.57 -4.94
C GLU A 170 3.96 -8.73 -5.90
N THR A 171 4.40 -7.54 -5.47
CA THR A 171 5.24 -6.68 -6.33
C THR A 171 6.68 -7.18 -6.50
N SER A 172 7.23 -7.95 -5.56
CA SER A 172 8.68 -8.27 -5.54
C SER A 172 8.98 -9.75 -5.80
N ASP A 173 7.98 -10.62 -5.68
CA ASP A 173 8.13 -12.06 -5.86
C ASP A 173 7.12 -12.59 -6.90
N MET A 174 5.82 -12.57 -6.57
CA MET A 174 4.79 -13.24 -7.37
C MET A 174 4.72 -12.71 -8.80
N TYR A 175 4.38 -11.43 -8.98
CA TYR A 175 4.23 -10.88 -10.32
C TYR A 175 5.54 -10.82 -11.09
N PRO A 176 6.70 -10.43 -10.52
CA PRO A 176 7.99 -10.57 -11.20
C PRO A 176 8.26 -11.99 -11.73
N SER A 177 7.93 -13.02 -10.94
CA SER A 177 8.09 -14.42 -11.34
C SER A 177 7.17 -14.78 -12.51
N PHE A 178 5.91 -14.35 -12.46
CA PHE A 178 4.94 -14.59 -13.53
C PHE A 178 5.26 -13.82 -14.82
N ILE A 179 5.74 -12.57 -14.70
CA ILE A 179 6.21 -11.76 -15.83
C ILE A 179 7.35 -12.47 -16.55
N LYS A 180 8.32 -13.01 -15.81
CA LYS A 180 9.46 -13.73 -16.39
C LYS A 180 9.00 -14.94 -17.21
N VAL A 181 8.11 -15.76 -16.67
CA VAL A 181 7.54 -16.90 -17.42
C VAL A 181 6.77 -16.42 -18.66
N ALA A 182 5.95 -15.37 -18.54
CA ALA A 182 5.21 -14.84 -19.68
C ALA A 182 6.13 -14.28 -20.77
N GLN A 183 7.29 -13.71 -20.42
CA GLN A 183 8.32 -13.30 -21.36
C GLN A 183 8.97 -14.51 -22.06
N GLU A 184 9.31 -15.55 -21.30
CA GLU A 184 9.89 -16.80 -21.83
C GLU A 184 8.93 -17.51 -22.79
N GLU A 185 7.63 -17.51 -22.48
CA GLU A 185 6.56 -18.04 -23.34
C GLU A 185 6.11 -17.07 -24.45
N GLN A 186 6.71 -15.88 -24.53
CA GLN A 186 6.38 -14.83 -25.50
C GLN A 186 4.90 -14.37 -25.45
N ASN A 187 4.25 -14.50 -24.29
CA ASN A 187 2.88 -14.07 -24.06
C ASN A 187 2.83 -12.59 -23.67
N ASN A 188 2.90 -11.72 -24.70
CA ASN A 188 2.94 -10.26 -24.51
C ASN A 188 1.70 -9.69 -23.81
N GLU A 189 0.52 -10.30 -23.97
CA GLU A 189 -0.69 -9.85 -23.26
C GLU A 189 -0.56 -10.10 -21.75
N ALA A 190 -0.07 -11.28 -21.34
CA ALA A 190 0.16 -11.59 -19.94
C ALA A 190 1.26 -10.72 -19.33
N VAL A 191 2.35 -10.47 -20.07
CA VAL A 191 3.40 -9.53 -19.62
C VAL A 191 2.80 -8.17 -19.30
N GLN A 192 1.92 -7.63 -20.16
CA GLN A 192 1.28 -6.34 -19.91
C GLN A 192 0.33 -6.36 -18.71
N VAL A 193 -0.45 -7.42 -18.56
CA VAL A 193 -1.40 -7.58 -17.44
C VAL A 193 -0.64 -7.65 -16.11
N PHE A 194 0.30 -8.59 -15.98
CA PHE A 194 1.09 -8.75 -14.76
C PHE A 194 1.95 -7.51 -14.44
N THR A 195 2.48 -6.83 -15.47
CA THR A 195 3.24 -5.58 -15.28
C THR A 195 2.39 -4.49 -14.64
N ARG A 196 1.12 -4.37 -15.03
CA ARG A 196 0.22 -3.36 -14.44
C ARG A 196 -0.09 -3.66 -12.99
N ALA A 197 -0.42 -4.90 -12.67
CA ALA A 197 -0.67 -5.35 -11.30
C ALA A 197 0.56 -5.13 -10.42
N LYS A 198 1.70 -5.74 -10.78
CA LYS A 198 3.01 -5.55 -10.14
C LYS A 198 3.32 -4.11 -9.75
N LEU A 199 3.08 -3.15 -10.64
CA LEU A 199 3.37 -1.74 -10.39
C LEU A 199 2.37 -1.11 -9.40
N ALA A 200 1.10 -1.50 -9.43
CA ALA A 200 0.08 -1.06 -8.49
C ALA A 200 0.36 -1.56 -7.07
N GLU A 201 0.75 -2.83 -6.93
CA GLU A 201 1.06 -3.48 -5.64
C GLU A 201 2.16 -2.73 -4.88
N ALA A 202 3.18 -2.24 -5.59
CA ALA A 202 4.21 -1.41 -4.98
C ALA A 202 3.65 -0.10 -4.38
N TYR A 203 2.67 0.52 -5.03
CA TYR A 203 1.98 1.69 -4.48
C TYR A 203 1.03 1.30 -3.35
N HIS A 204 0.33 0.17 -3.42
CA HIS A 204 -0.51 -0.31 -2.33
C HIS A 204 0.30 -0.53 -1.05
N ALA A 205 1.45 -1.22 -1.16
CA ALA A 205 2.39 -1.39 -0.06
C ALA A 205 2.79 -0.03 0.55
N GLU A 206 3.16 0.93 -0.29
CA GLU A 206 3.54 2.28 0.14
C GLU A 206 2.38 3.01 0.85
N ARG A 207 1.14 2.90 0.34
CA ARG A 207 -0.04 3.52 0.96
C ARG A 207 -0.38 2.88 2.30
N TYR A 208 -0.25 1.56 2.44
CA TYR A 208 -0.46 0.88 3.71
C TYR A 208 0.60 1.25 4.75
N LEU A 209 1.87 1.34 4.35
CA LEU A 209 2.96 1.77 5.24
C LEU A 209 2.80 3.24 5.65
N ASP A 210 2.40 4.13 4.73
CA ASP A 210 2.07 5.52 5.06
C ASP A 210 0.92 5.61 6.07
N ALA A 211 -0.18 4.88 5.83
CA ALA A 211 -1.32 4.84 6.74
C ALA A 211 -0.96 4.24 8.11
N TYR A 212 -0.08 3.25 8.16
CA TYR A 212 0.43 2.70 9.42
C TYR A 212 1.26 3.73 10.20
N ASN A 213 2.13 4.46 9.51
CA ASN A 213 2.98 5.49 10.12
C ASN A 213 2.18 6.71 10.59
N THR A 214 1.06 7.01 9.93
CA THR A 214 0.20 8.16 10.21
C THR A 214 -1.13 7.79 10.86
N ILE A 215 -1.25 6.57 11.40
CA ILE A 215 -2.52 5.99 11.92
C ILE A 215 -3.24 6.87 12.95
N ASP A 216 -2.47 7.60 13.77
CA ASP A 216 -3.00 8.51 14.81
C ASP A 216 -2.94 9.99 14.41
N THR A 217 -2.47 10.31 13.20
CA THR A 217 -2.37 11.66 12.64
C THR A 217 -2.97 11.70 11.23
N PRO A 218 -4.26 11.37 11.06
CA PRO A 218 -4.89 11.34 9.75
C PRO A 218 -4.98 12.74 9.13
N THR A 219 -4.93 12.78 7.80
CA THR A 219 -5.29 13.95 7.00
C THR A 219 -6.69 13.77 6.40
N ASP A 220 -7.29 14.87 5.91
CA ASP A 220 -8.56 14.83 5.17
C ASP A 220 -8.38 14.43 3.70
N ASP A 221 -7.18 13.98 3.32
CA ASP A 221 -6.88 13.56 1.95
C ASP A 221 -7.78 12.41 1.51
N LYS A 222 -8.09 12.44 0.21
CA LYS A 222 -8.83 11.40 -0.49
C LYS A 222 -7.89 10.41 -1.15
N TYR A 223 -8.42 9.23 -1.45
CA TYR A 223 -7.74 8.27 -2.31
C TYR A 223 -8.36 8.28 -3.69
N TYR A 224 -7.53 8.29 -4.73
CA TYR A 224 -7.98 8.29 -6.12
C TYR A 224 -7.52 7.00 -6.77
N LEU A 225 -8.48 6.17 -7.18
CA LEU A 225 -8.25 4.92 -7.89
C LEU A 225 -8.23 5.14 -9.40
N CYS A 226 -7.17 4.69 -10.05
CA CYS A 226 -7.09 4.63 -11.50
C CYS A 226 -8.09 3.59 -12.05
N PRO A 227 -8.88 3.92 -13.09
CA PRO A 227 -9.98 3.06 -13.54
C PRO A 227 -9.54 1.78 -14.28
N ILE A 228 -8.25 1.61 -14.57
CA ILE A 228 -7.79 0.54 -15.48
C ILE A 228 -6.53 -0.22 -15.02
N CYS A 229 -5.90 0.13 -13.90
CA CYS A 229 -4.65 -0.52 -13.52
C CYS A 229 -4.39 -0.68 -12.02
N GLY A 230 -5.32 -0.31 -11.14
CA GLY A 230 -5.13 -0.43 -9.69
C GLY A 230 -4.34 0.70 -9.02
N TYR A 231 -3.69 1.62 -9.75
CA TYR A 231 -2.95 2.71 -9.11
C TYR A 231 -3.81 3.55 -8.15
N ILE A 232 -3.35 3.71 -6.90
CA ILE A 232 -3.96 4.56 -5.89
C ILE A 232 -3.06 5.76 -5.58
N HIS A 233 -3.59 6.97 -5.77
CA HIS A 233 -2.96 8.21 -5.31
C HIS A 233 -3.62 8.70 -4.02
N LYS A 234 -2.83 9.26 -3.08
CA LYS A 234 -3.34 9.95 -1.88
C LYS A 234 -3.19 11.47 -2.09
N GLY A 235 -4.29 12.21 -2.00
CA GLY A 235 -4.30 13.66 -2.20
C GLY A 235 -4.45 14.08 -3.66
N GLU A 236 -4.38 15.39 -3.91
CA GLU A 236 -4.73 15.98 -5.21
C GLU A 236 -3.51 16.32 -6.09
N ASN A 237 -2.29 16.04 -5.64
CA ASN A 237 -1.03 16.46 -6.26
C ASN A 237 -0.53 15.51 -7.37
N PHE A 238 -1.39 15.21 -8.35
CA PHE A 238 -1.03 14.47 -9.55
C PHE A 238 -1.78 14.98 -10.79
N THR A 239 -1.25 14.71 -11.98
CA THR A 239 -1.89 15.06 -13.27
C THR A 239 -2.42 13.82 -14.01
N ALA A 240 -1.73 12.69 -13.88
CA ALA A 240 -2.05 11.44 -14.57
C ALA A 240 -1.51 10.21 -13.81
N CYS A 241 -2.03 9.04 -14.14
CA CYS A 241 -1.57 7.76 -13.61
C CYS A 241 -0.11 7.50 -14.02
N PRO A 242 0.82 7.20 -13.09
CA PRO A 242 2.21 6.89 -13.41
C PRO A 242 2.39 5.52 -14.06
N ILE A 243 1.37 4.65 -14.03
CA ILE A 243 1.42 3.31 -14.60
C ILE A 243 0.90 3.30 -16.04
N CYS A 244 -0.27 3.90 -16.28
CA CYS A 244 -0.99 3.80 -17.56
C CYS A 244 -1.32 5.14 -18.23
N LEU A 245 -0.90 6.27 -17.63
CA LEU A 245 -1.13 7.63 -18.13
C LEU A 245 -2.61 8.05 -18.22
N ALA A 246 -3.54 7.31 -17.62
CA ALA A 246 -4.93 7.75 -17.48
C ALA A 246 -4.96 9.15 -16.80
N PRO A 247 -5.71 10.12 -17.34
CA PRO A 247 -5.73 11.46 -16.76
C PRO A 247 -6.43 11.45 -15.41
N LYS A 248 -6.00 12.32 -14.48
CA LYS A 248 -6.59 12.45 -13.14
C LYS A 248 -8.12 12.55 -13.15
N ALA A 249 -8.69 13.25 -14.13
CA ALA A 249 -10.14 13.40 -14.26
C ALA A 249 -10.92 12.09 -14.45
N SER A 250 -10.24 10.99 -14.82
CA SER A 250 -10.86 9.67 -14.97
C SER A 250 -10.83 8.84 -13.68
N PHE A 251 -10.18 9.31 -12.62
CA PHE A 251 -10.03 8.56 -11.39
C PHE A 251 -11.32 8.58 -10.56
N LYS A 252 -11.55 7.51 -9.81
CA LYS A 252 -12.62 7.43 -8.82
C LYS A 252 -12.09 7.87 -7.46
N GLU A 253 -12.75 8.84 -6.84
CA GLU A 253 -12.46 9.30 -5.48
C GLU A 253 -13.07 8.34 -4.45
N TYR A 254 -12.33 8.12 -3.35
CA TYR A 254 -12.74 7.41 -2.15
C TYR A 254 -12.58 8.31 -0.93
#